data_AF-A0A1Y2BXB7-F1
#
_entry.id   AF-A0A1Y2BXB7-F1
#
_cell.length_a   1.000
_cell.length_b   1.000
_cell.length_c   1.000
_cell.angle_alpha   90.00
_cell.angle_beta   90.00
_cell.angle_gamma   90.00
#
_symmetry.space_group_name_H-M   'P 1'
#
loop_
_entity.id
_entity.type
_entity.pdbx_description
1 polymer ?
#
loop_
_entity_poly.entity_id
_entity_poly.type
_entity_poly.pdbx_seq_one_letter_code
_entity_poly.pdbx_strand_id
1 'polypeptide(L)'
;MCLASSRYIQKEAINWTAFNVDSNNGQFYNAPDTCVLPYSAWKDLKYVDGTSYTGSKRPIVLLFDAKNSSILTTVQVVTRLQYIMGPELLSNVVDLELEIWQGDFPNMNQLTSAGTIVSIGNTGYNGNFGWFIPNYLVNTYSDFSMDFWRFLTKADQLSAAGITLSGQGPRTLINNLPVCDKARGICTNGTYIPKTCNSKGAQCFELWHYDPSLASAIYQRLIDGLKLPVTINFLGINQAQDIIQNAINQKKPVMFFGWTPSSIVSGNDLTRVMFPMNNAQQYNALRKNKTSTMLTTDTAPTQIKKIASTQFMSDFPDLNGFVNQIRIGDDDMTTMMKSMFVNNWTPAQAACDWINTTFNSPQKQGKLPGGYGGGYNNWLPIPPKSESKSRHV
;
A
#
# COMPACT_ATOMS: atom_id res chain seq x y z
N MET A 1 42.79 19.14 -19.98
CA MET A 1 41.37 18.96 -20.38
C MET A 1 40.97 17.54 -20.07
N CYS A 2 40.00 17.33 -19.17
CA CYS A 2 39.22 16.10 -19.04
C CYS A 2 37.88 16.48 -18.41
N LEU A 3 36.96 17.02 -19.22
CA LEU A 3 35.57 17.15 -18.81
C LEU A 3 34.98 15.75 -18.78
N ALA A 4 34.91 15.15 -17.59
CA ALA A 4 34.06 13.99 -17.34
C ALA A 4 32.61 14.47 -17.46
N SER A 5 32.06 14.43 -18.69
CA SER A 5 30.66 14.73 -18.90
C SER A 5 29.83 13.68 -18.16
N SER A 6 29.09 14.15 -17.16
CA SER A 6 28.01 13.38 -16.55
C SER A 6 26.97 13.12 -17.62
N ARG A 7 27.12 11.98 -18.32
CA ARG A 7 26.08 11.44 -19.18
C ARG A 7 24.89 11.12 -18.28
N TYR A 8 23.95 12.06 -18.20
CA TYR A 8 22.58 11.73 -17.83
C TYR A 8 22.19 10.51 -18.67
N ILE A 9 21.89 9.40 -17.99
CA ILE A 9 21.60 8.12 -18.64
C ILE A 9 20.45 8.37 -19.61
N GLN A 10 20.69 8.19 -20.92
CA GLN A 10 19.66 8.39 -21.92
C GLN A 10 18.53 7.39 -21.64
N LYS A 11 17.38 7.92 -21.22
CA LYS A 11 16.26 7.16 -20.66
C LYS A 11 15.67 6.14 -21.65
N GLU A 12 15.94 6.33 -22.92
CA GLU A 12 15.49 5.54 -24.08
C GLU A 12 16.05 4.10 -24.12
N ALA A 13 16.98 3.73 -23.24
CA ALA A 13 17.62 2.40 -23.19
C ALA A 13 17.36 1.59 -21.90
N ILE A 14 16.50 2.06 -20.99
CA ILE A 14 16.20 1.34 -19.73
C ILE A 14 15.17 0.23 -19.99
N ASN A 15 15.54 -1.03 -19.79
CA ASN A 15 14.60 -2.15 -19.81
C ASN A 15 13.84 -2.26 -18.48
N TRP A 16 12.75 -1.51 -18.34
CA TRP A 16 11.92 -1.47 -17.13
C TRP A 16 11.41 -2.85 -16.68
N THR A 17 11.08 -3.74 -17.63
CA THR A 17 10.62 -5.10 -17.31
C THR A 17 11.66 -5.93 -16.56
N ALA A 18 12.96 -5.69 -16.79
CA ALA A 18 14.05 -6.34 -16.06
C ALA A 18 14.18 -5.88 -14.60
N PHE A 19 13.53 -4.77 -14.23
CA PHE A 19 13.44 -4.25 -12.87
C PHE A 19 12.09 -4.54 -12.20
N ASN A 20 11.23 -5.36 -12.81
CA ASN A 20 9.83 -5.57 -12.40
C ASN A 20 8.98 -4.28 -12.39
N VAL A 21 9.28 -3.33 -13.28
CA VAL A 21 8.60 -2.04 -13.39
C VAL A 21 7.93 -1.91 -14.75
N ASP A 22 6.74 -1.32 -14.77
CA ASP A 22 6.04 -0.88 -15.97
C ASP A 22 6.24 0.62 -16.21
N SER A 23 6.47 0.96 -17.47
CA SER A 23 6.35 2.32 -18.00
C SER A 23 5.74 2.19 -19.39
N ASN A 24 4.73 3.01 -19.67
CA ASN A 24 3.80 2.86 -20.79
C ASN A 24 4.52 2.90 -22.15
N ASN A 25 4.99 1.74 -22.64
CA ASN A 25 5.94 1.62 -23.75
C ASN A 25 7.14 2.58 -23.63
N GLY A 26 7.74 2.67 -22.44
CA GLY A 26 8.88 3.57 -22.16
C GLY A 26 8.51 5.04 -21.96
N GLN A 27 7.25 5.43 -22.15
CA GLN A 27 6.74 6.71 -21.67
C GLN A 27 6.51 6.63 -20.17
N PHE A 28 7.23 7.45 -19.42
CA PHE A 28 6.91 7.68 -18.02
C PHE A 28 5.52 8.30 -17.92
N TYR A 29 4.77 7.90 -16.90
CA TYR A 29 3.64 8.69 -16.48
C TYR A 29 4.13 9.93 -15.71
N ASN A 30 3.30 10.94 -15.75
CA ASN A 30 3.53 12.31 -15.31
C ASN A 30 2.42 12.57 -14.24
N ALA A 31 2.57 13.34 -13.15
CA ALA A 31 1.51 13.47 -12.09
C ALA A 31 0.54 14.71 -12.21
N PRO A 32 -0.79 14.57 -12.08
CA PRO A 32 -1.86 15.49 -12.54
C PRO A 32 -1.77 17.04 -12.52
N ASP A 33 -1.87 17.62 -13.73
CA ASP A 33 -2.29 19.00 -14.05
C ASP A 33 -3.62 19.42 -13.40
N THR A 34 -4.48 18.49 -12.99
CA THR A 34 -5.77 18.81 -12.33
C THR A 34 -5.61 19.51 -10.98
N CYS A 35 -4.39 19.63 -10.45
CA CYS A 35 -4.12 20.34 -9.21
C CYS A 35 -3.43 21.70 -9.39
N VAL A 36 -4.25 22.73 -9.63
CA VAL A 36 -3.83 24.13 -9.53
C VAL A 36 -3.60 24.48 -8.06
N LEU A 37 -2.37 24.25 -7.57
CA LEU A 37 -1.95 24.74 -6.26
C LEU A 37 -1.96 26.27 -6.28
N PRO A 38 -2.66 26.95 -5.35
CA PRO A 38 -2.80 28.42 -5.37
C PRO A 38 -1.50 29.18 -5.09
N TYR A 39 -0.41 28.48 -4.76
CA TYR A 39 0.92 29.07 -4.57
C TYR A 39 1.98 28.37 -5.43
N SER A 40 2.06 28.75 -6.71
CA SER A 40 2.97 28.15 -7.71
C SER A 40 4.42 28.65 -7.65
N ALA A 41 4.86 29.25 -6.53
CA ALA A 41 6.20 29.80 -6.35
C ALA A 41 7.35 28.78 -6.53
N TRP A 42 7.04 27.48 -6.55
CA TRP A 42 8.00 26.41 -6.88
C TRP A 42 8.68 26.57 -8.26
N LYS A 43 8.01 27.22 -9.24
CA LYS A 43 8.61 27.53 -10.55
C LYS A 43 9.57 28.72 -10.50
N ASP A 44 9.40 29.59 -9.50
CA ASP A 44 10.14 30.84 -9.29
C ASP A 44 11.25 30.68 -8.23
N LEU A 45 11.30 29.52 -7.54
CA LEU A 45 12.36 29.17 -6.62
C LEU A 45 13.72 29.18 -7.33
N LYS A 46 14.67 29.86 -6.70
CA LYS A 46 16.05 30.01 -7.17
C LYS A 46 17.01 29.74 -6.02
N TYR A 47 18.20 29.23 -6.33
CA TYR A 47 19.31 29.23 -5.39
C TYR A 47 19.82 30.66 -5.16
N VAL A 48 20.71 30.84 -4.18
CA VAL A 48 21.27 32.17 -3.81
C VAL A 48 22.04 32.83 -4.97
N ASP A 49 22.51 32.04 -5.94
CA ASP A 49 23.15 32.50 -7.18
C ASP A 49 22.15 32.96 -8.28
N GLY A 50 20.84 32.84 -8.05
CA GLY A 50 19.79 33.23 -8.99
C GLY A 50 19.44 32.19 -10.06
N THR A 51 20.08 31.01 -10.07
CA THR A 51 19.72 29.89 -10.94
C THR A 51 18.43 29.20 -10.49
N SER A 52 17.57 28.80 -11.43
CA SER A 52 16.27 28.19 -11.14
C SER A 52 16.42 26.82 -10.49
N TYR A 53 15.73 26.61 -9.36
CA TYR A 53 15.88 25.43 -8.50
C TYR A 53 15.71 24.09 -9.22
N THR A 54 14.79 24.06 -10.19
CA THR A 54 14.41 22.91 -11.03
C THR A 54 15.17 22.84 -12.37
N GLY A 55 15.88 23.90 -12.79
CA GLY A 55 16.38 24.04 -14.16
C GLY A 55 17.64 23.24 -14.50
N SER A 56 18.35 22.73 -13.49
CA SER A 56 19.64 22.05 -13.63
C SER A 56 19.65 20.58 -13.20
N LYS A 57 18.59 20.12 -12.51
CA LYS A 57 18.46 18.76 -11.96
C LYS A 57 17.62 17.88 -12.89
N ARG A 58 17.91 16.58 -12.89
CA ARG A 58 17.09 15.56 -13.61
C ARG A 58 15.68 15.45 -13.01
N PRO A 59 14.71 14.86 -13.73
CA PRO A 59 13.45 14.45 -13.12
C PRO A 59 13.64 13.40 -12.03
N ILE A 60 12.75 13.43 -11.03
CA ILE A 60 12.64 12.46 -9.94
C ILE A 60 11.67 11.34 -10.38
N VAL A 61 12.00 10.08 -10.12
CA VAL A 61 11.16 8.91 -10.45
C VAL A 61 10.56 8.30 -9.17
N LEU A 62 9.24 8.38 -9.03
CA LEU A 62 8.48 7.74 -7.95
C LEU A 62 7.96 6.37 -8.40
N LEU A 63 8.06 5.37 -7.54
CA LEU A 63 7.41 4.08 -7.68
C LEU A 63 6.07 4.08 -6.93
N PHE A 64 5.06 3.39 -7.47
CA PHE A 64 3.74 3.25 -6.84
C PHE A 64 3.02 1.97 -7.26
N ASP A 65 2.17 1.44 -6.38
CA ASP A 65 1.41 0.19 -6.58
C ASP A 65 0.01 0.41 -7.19
N ALA A 66 -0.11 1.22 -8.26
CA ALA A 66 -1.36 1.39 -9.00
C ALA A 66 -1.16 1.58 -10.51
N LYS A 67 -2.25 1.45 -11.27
CA LYS A 67 -2.23 1.36 -12.75
C LYS A 67 -2.42 2.66 -13.54
N ASN A 68 -2.66 3.83 -12.91
CA ASN A 68 -3.01 5.04 -13.65
C ASN A 68 -2.77 6.37 -12.89
N SER A 69 -2.05 7.31 -13.50
CA SER A 69 -1.82 8.70 -13.03
C SER A 69 -1.20 9.58 -14.14
N SER A 70 -1.71 10.81 -14.41
CA SER A 70 -1.34 11.69 -15.56
C SER A 70 -1.67 13.18 -15.23
N ILE A 71 -0.89 14.29 -15.45
CA ILE A 71 0.43 14.63 -16.06
C ILE A 71 1.16 15.79 -15.25
N LEU A 72 2.48 15.69 -14.92
CA LEU A 72 3.47 16.71 -14.44
C LEU A 72 4.81 16.55 -15.22
N THR A 73 5.65 17.57 -15.34
CA THR A 73 6.88 17.51 -16.18
C THR A 73 8.21 17.21 -15.48
N THR A 74 8.37 17.51 -14.19
CA THR A 74 9.64 17.32 -13.44
C THR A 74 9.65 16.10 -12.51
N VAL A 75 8.49 15.48 -12.30
CA VAL A 75 8.33 14.28 -11.48
C VAL A 75 7.60 13.24 -12.32
N GLN A 76 8.21 12.06 -12.40
CA GLN A 76 7.77 10.93 -13.19
C GLN A 76 7.34 9.80 -12.26
N VAL A 77 6.35 9.01 -12.68
CA VAL A 77 5.83 7.89 -11.88
C VAL A 77 5.80 6.60 -12.70
N VAL A 78 6.12 5.48 -12.05
CA VAL A 78 6.22 4.14 -12.65
C VAL A 78 5.55 3.08 -11.78
N THR A 79 4.94 2.07 -12.41
CA THR A 79 4.11 1.06 -11.72
C THR A 79 4.90 -0.21 -11.44
N ARG A 80 4.69 -0.86 -10.30
CA ARG A 80 5.30 -2.17 -9.99
C ARG A 80 4.55 -3.33 -10.70
N LEU A 81 5.26 -4.17 -11.46
CA LEU A 81 4.71 -5.35 -12.17
C LEU A 81 4.60 -6.60 -11.30
N GLN A 82 5.55 -6.80 -10.39
CA GLN A 82 5.58 -7.93 -9.45
C GLN A 82 5.97 -7.42 -8.06
N TYR A 83 5.37 -7.96 -7.00
CA TYR A 83 5.56 -7.49 -5.63
C TYR A 83 6.92 -7.90 -5.04
N ILE A 84 7.99 -7.31 -5.59
CA ILE A 84 9.40 -7.52 -5.29
C ILE A 84 10.02 -6.13 -5.16
N MET A 85 10.68 -5.85 -4.03
CA MET A 85 11.38 -4.58 -3.77
C MET A 85 12.89 -4.79 -3.91
N GLY A 86 13.55 -3.88 -4.61
CA GLY A 86 15.02 -3.79 -4.63
C GLY A 86 15.58 -3.37 -5.98
N PRO A 87 15.51 -4.21 -7.04
CA PRO A 87 16.24 -4.02 -8.30
C PRO A 87 16.20 -2.60 -8.87
N GLU A 88 15.04 -1.97 -8.79
CA GLU A 88 14.72 -0.62 -9.27
C GLU A 88 15.38 0.51 -8.46
N LEU A 89 15.40 0.40 -7.12
CA LEU A 89 16.05 1.35 -6.22
C LEU A 89 17.57 1.13 -6.15
N LEU A 90 18.00 -0.14 -6.12
CA LEU A 90 19.41 -0.55 -6.10
C LEU A 90 20.15 -0.11 -7.37
N SER A 91 19.45 -0.06 -8.51
CA SER A 91 19.99 0.42 -9.78
C SER A 91 19.82 1.93 -9.99
N ASN A 92 19.23 2.64 -9.02
CA ASN A 92 18.90 4.07 -9.08
C ASN A 92 18.04 4.47 -10.29
N VAL A 93 17.20 3.55 -10.81
CA VAL A 93 16.20 3.86 -11.85
C VAL A 93 14.87 4.34 -11.26
N VAL A 94 14.66 4.08 -9.97
CA VAL A 94 13.66 4.70 -9.10
C VAL A 94 14.39 5.54 -8.04
N ASP A 95 13.83 6.68 -7.67
CA ASP A 95 14.34 7.57 -6.62
C ASP A 95 13.64 7.38 -5.28
N LEU A 96 12.33 7.18 -5.29
CA LEU A 96 11.48 7.17 -4.09
C LEU A 96 10.38 6.10 -4.19
N GLU A 97 10.09 5.49 -3.06
CA GLU A 97 8.88 4.68 -2.81
C GLU A 97 8.28 5.14 -1.47
N LEU A 98 6.97 5.36 -1.44
CA LEU A 98 6.25 6.02 -0.36
C LEU A 98 5.25 5.12 0.36
N GLU A 99 5.02 3.88 -0.12
CA GLU A 99 4.11 2.92 0.49
C GLU A 99 4.77 1.54 0.79
N ILE A 100 5.84 1.52 1.58
CA ILE A 100 6.46 0.25 2.01
C ILE A 100 5.65 -0.40 3.15
N TRP A 101 4.94 -1.47 2.78
CA TRP A 101 4.40 -2.48 3.70
C TRP A 101 5.53 -3.41 4.18
N GLN A 102 6.05 -3.17 5.39
CA GLN A 102 7.24 -3.87 5.90
C GLN A 102 7.09 -5.40 6.07
N GLY A 103 5.86 -5.90 6.12
CA GLY A 103 5.58 -7.34 6.26
C GLY A 103 5.95 -8.14 5.01
N ASP A 104 5.82 -7.53 3.84
CA ASP A 104 5.95 -8.18 2.53
C ASP A 104 7.36 -8.05 1.94
N PHE A 105 8.14 -7.07 2.41
CA PHE A 105 9.54 -6.83 2.02
C PHE A 105 10.53 -7.13 3.17
N PRO A 106 10.73 -8.41 3.56
CA PRO A 106 11.55 -8.79 4.73
C PRO A 106 13.05 -8.47 4.57
N ASN A 107 13.52 -8.21 3.35
CA ASN A 107 14.87 -7.75 3.03
C ASN A 107 15.10 -6.26 3.33
N MET A 108 14.06 -5.46 3.58
CA MET A 108 14.16 -4.01 3.77
C MET A 108 15.25 -3.61 4.77
N ASN A 109 15.23 -4.20 5.97
CA ASN A 109 16.19 -3.91 7.02
C ASN A 109 17.64 -4.22 6.59
N GLN A 110 17.85 -5.29 5.82
CA GLN A 110 19.17 -5.65 5.30
C GLN A 110 19.66 -4.61 4.29
N LEU A 111 18.82 -4.19 3.35
CA LEU A 111 19.18 -3.20 2.33
C LEU A 111 19.41 -1.80 2.95
N THR A 112 18.67 -1.42 3.99
CA THR A 112 18.93 -0.18 4.75
C THR A 112 20.22 -0.27 5.57
N SER A 113 20.49 -1.39 6.24
CA SER A 113 21.73 -1.56 7.03
C SER A 113 22.98 -1.70 6.17
N ALA A 114 22.85 -2.20 4.93
CA ALA A 114 23.90 -2.20 3.92
C ALA A 114 24.05 -0.85 3.19
N GLY A 115 23.30 0.19 3.60
CA GLY A 115 23.35 1.52 3.00
C GLY A 115 22.95 1.58 1.52
N THR A 116 22.27 0.55 1.01
CA THR A 116 21.95 0.42 -0.43
C THR A 116 20.61 1.04 -0.80
N ILE A 117 19.75 1.27 0.20
CA ILE A 117 18.58 2.17 0.17
C ILE A 117 18.55 2.99 1.45
N VAL A 118 17.96 4.18 1.41
CA VAL A 118 17.85 5.08 2.57
C VAL A 118 16.41 5.08 3.10
N SER A 119 16.22 4.80 4.39
CA SER A 119 14.91 4.94 5.04
C SER A 119 14.66 6.41 5.36
N ILE A 120 13.58 6.97 4.81
CA ILE A 120 13.19 8.38 4.98
C ILE A 120 11.91 8.51 5.83
N GLY A 121 11.77 7.61 6.82
CA GLY A 121 10.74 7.66 7.86
C GLY A 121 9.40 6.99 7.50
N ASN A 122 8.34 7.41 8.18
CA ASN A 122 6.98 6.87 8.03
C ASN A 122 6.12 7.75 7.12
N THR A 123 5.20 7.13 6.37
CA THR A 123 4.21 7.83 5.52
C THR A 123 3.13 8.53 6.34
N GLY A 124 2.91 8.09 7.59
CA GLY A 124 2.10 8.78 8.59
C GLY A 124 1.05 7.84 9.18
N TYR A 125 0.18 7.33 8.31
CA TYR A 125 -0.85 6.34 8.59
C TYR A 125 -0.30 4.91 8.77
N ASN A 126 -1.16 4.01 9.23
CA ASN A 126 -0.84 2.61 9.50
C ASN A 126 -1.64 1.68 8.57
N GLY A 127 -0.95 0.72 7.96
CA GLY A 127 -1.57 -0.38 7.23
C GLY A 127 -2.07 -1.46 8.19
N ASN A 128 -3.28 -1.98 8.00
CA ASN A 128 -3.77 -3.13 8.76
C ASN A 128 -4.56 -4.07 7.85
N PHE A 129 -4.13 -5.33 7.76
CA PHE A 129 -4.86 -6.40 7.10
C PHE A 129 -6.05 -6.84 7.96
N GLY A 130 -7.09 -7.41 7.37
CA GLY A 130 -8.25 -7.90 8.14
C GLY A 130 -9.21 -8.76 7.33
N TRP A 131 -10.13 -9.41 8.06
CA TRP A 131 -11.34 -9.97 7.47
C TRP A 131 -12.48 -8.98 7.68
N PHE A 132 -13.30 -8.78 6.67
CA PHE A 132 -14.39 -7.81 6.65
C PHE A 132 -15.70 -8.49 6.26
N ILE A 133 -16.77 -7.97 6.84
CA ILE A 133 -18.15 -8.42 6.65
C ILE A 133 -19.01 -7.16 6.46
N PRO A 134 -19.96 -7.13 5.52
CA PRO A 134 -20.90 -6.03 5.39
C PRO A 134 -21.66 -5.77 6.69
N ASN A 135 -21.66 -4.53 7.17
CA ASN A 135 -22.23 -4.16 8.46
C ASN A 135 -23.74 -4.49 8.56
N TYR A 136 -24.47 -4.52 7.44
CA TYR A 136 -25.87 -4.94 7.42
C TYR A 136 -26.08 -6.39 7.92
N LEU A 137 -25.10 -7.29 7.77
CA LEU A 137 -25.18 -8.63 8.38
C LEU A 137 -25.05 -8.53 9.90
N VAL A 138 -24.09 -7.77 10.40
CA VAL A 138 -23.87 -7.58 11.85
C VAL A 138 -25.11 -6.95 12.49
N ASN A 139 -25.77 -6.01 11.81
CA ASN A 139 -27.02 -5.40 12.24
C ASN A 139 -28.25 -6.33 12.13
N THR A 140 -28.26 -7.30 11.20
CA THR A 140 -29.35 -8.28 11.03
C THR A 140 -29.22 -9.46 11.98
N TYR A 141 -27.98 -9.81 12.36
CA TYR A 141 -27.63 -10.96 13.20
C TYR A 141 -26.80 -10.51 14.41
N SER A 142 -27.29 -9.50 15.13
CA SER A 142 -26.63 -8.89 16.30
C SER A 142 -26.12 -9.91 17.31
N ASP A 143 -26.95 -10.92 17.57
CA ASP A 143 -26.76 -11.92 18.62
C ASP A 143 -25.67 -12.95 18.27
N PHE A 144 -25.11 -12.90 17.05
CA PHE A 144 -24.02 -13.77 16.62
C PHE A 144 -22.63 -13.20 16.92
N SER A 145 -22.52 -11.91 17.31
CA SER A 145 -21.22 -11.22 17.53
C SER A 145 -20.25 -11.38 16.35
N MET A 146 -20.74 -11.05 15.14
CA MET A 146 -19.99 -11.20 13.89
C MET A 146 -18.74 -10.30 13.79
N ASP A 147 -18.59 -9.36 14.71
CA ASP A 147 -17.40 -8.53 14.93
C ASP A 147 -16.24 -9.27 15.61
N PHE A 148 -16.47 -10.43 16.26
CA PHE A 148 -15.43 -11.16 17.00
C PHE A 148 -15.33 -12.63 16.58
N TRP A 149 -14.13 -13.06 16.20
CA TRP A 149 -13.84 -14.32 15.46
C TRP A 149 -14.51 -15.61 15.96
N ARG A 150 -14.95 -15.70 17.22
CA ARG A 150 -15.59 -16.91 17.75
C ARG A 150 -16.88 -17.29 17.02
N PHE A 151 -17.59 -16.34 16.40
CA PHE A 151 -18.76 -16.66 15.56
C PHE A 151 -18.38 -17.58 14.37
N LEU A 152 -17.14 -17.50 13.88
CA LEU A 152 -16.62 -18.38 12.82
C LEU A 152 -16.58 -19.86 13.24
N THR A 153 -16.68 -20.17 14.53
CA THR A 153 -16.76 -21.56 15.04
C THR A 153 -18.18 -22.12 15.04
N LYS A 154 -19.18 -21.33 14.62
CA LYS A 154 -20.60 -21.62 14.68
C LYS A 154 -21.18 -21.83 13.28
N ALA A 155 -21.02 -23.03 12.74
CA ALA A 155 -21.50 -23.39 11.40
C ALA A 155 -23.02 -23.20 11.24
N ASP A 156 -23.78 -23.34 12.33
CA ASP A 156 -25.19 -23.01 12.46
C ASP A 156 -25.46 -21.51 12.24
N GLN A 157 -24.72 -20.63 12.93
CA GLN A 157 -24.84 -19.17 12.77
C GLN A 157 -24.38 -18.72 11.37
N LEU A 158 -23.27 -19.26 10.86
CA LEU A 158 -22.78 -19.00 9.51
C LEU A 158 -23.79 -19.41 8.44
N SER A 159 -24.49 -20.54 8.64
CA SER A 159 -25.60 -20.98 7.77
C SER A 159 -26.81 -20.06 7.85
N ALA A 160 -27.21 -19.66 9.06
CA ALA A 160 -28.35 -18.78 9.30
C ALA A 160 -28.13 -17.37 8.74
N ALA A 161 -26.88 -16.89 8.77
CA ALA A 161 -26.42 -15.66 8.11
C ALA A 161 -26.20 -15.82 6.59
N GLY A 162 -26.42 -17.02 6.04
CA GLY A 162 -26.30 -17.32 4.60
C GLY A 162 -24.88 -17.24 4.05
N ILE A 163 -23.84 -17.23 4.89
CA ILE A 163 -22.45 -17.03 4.47
C ILE A 163 -22.08 -18.06 3.38
N THR A 164 -21.42 -17.58 2.33
CA THR A 164 -21.08 -18.37 1.14
C THR A 164 -20.37 -19.68 1.52
N LEU A 165 -20.94 -20.83 1.10
CA LEU A 165 -20.38 -22.15 1.38
C LEU A 165 -19.17 -22.46 0.49
N SER A 166 -18.26 -23.29 1.02
CA SER A 166 -17.06 -23.76 0.34
C SER A 166 -17.39 -24.44 -0.99
N GLY A 167 -16.90 -23.87 -2.08
CA GLY A 167 -17.13 -24.31 -3.46
C GLY A 167 -18.26 -23.55 -4.19
N GLN A 168 -19.00 -22.66 -3.51
CA GLN A 168 -20.14 -21.94 -4.10
C GLN A 168 -19.83 -20.48 -4.47
N GLY A 169 -18.73 -19.90 -3.96
CA GLY A 169 -18.32 -18.55 -4.36
C GLY A 169 -17.70 -18.51 -5.77
N PRO A 170 -17.57 -17.31 -6.36
CA PRO A 170 -17.09 -17.12 -7.72
C PRO A 170 -15.72 -17.76 -7.90
N ARG A 171 -15.53 -18.47 -9.01
CA ARG A 171 -14.24 -19.06 -9.40
C ARG A 171 -13.67 -18.30 -10.58
N THR A 172 -12.35 -18.12 -10.54
CA THR A 172 -11.65 -17.20 -11.43
C THR A 172 -10.40 -17.86 -12.00
N LEU A 173 -10.03 -17.43 -13.20
CA LEU A 173 -8.86 -17.92 -13.92
C LEU A 173 -8.00 -16.72 -14.34
N ILE A 174 -6.69 -16.90 -14.32
CA ILE A 174 -5.70 -15.99 -14.89
C ILE A 174 -5.02 -16.76 -16.02
N ASN A 175 -5.12 -16.27 -17.26
CA ASN A 175 -4.61 -16.94 -18.45
C ASN A 175 -5.08 -18.41 -18.58
N ASN A 176 -6.37 -18.66 -18.31
CA ASN A 176 -7.02 -19.98 -18.26
C ASN A 176 -6.50 -20.96 -17.19
N LEU A 177 -5.66 -20.51 -16.25
CA LEU A 177 -5.19 -21.28 -15.10
C LEU A 177 -5.83 -20.77 -13.79
N PRO A 178 -5.99 -21.60 -12.75
CA PRO A 178 -6.44 -21.13 -11.44
C PRO A 178 -5.49 -20.06 -10.88
N VAL A 179 -6.02 -19.07 -10.15
CA VAL A 179 -5.26 -17.96 -9.55
C VAL A 179 -3.99 -18.43 -8.84
N CYS A 180 -4.06 -19.58 -8.19
CA CYS A 180 -2.88 -20.29 -7.71
C CYS A 180 -3.14 -21.81 -7.68
N ASP A 181 -2.12 -22.62 -7.98
CA ASP A 181 -2.22 -24.08 -7.92
C ASP A 181 -0.94 -24.71 -7.33
N LYS A 182 -1.09 -25.87 -6.68
CA LYS A 182 -0.04 -26.69 -6.07
C LYS A 182 0.91 -25.93 -5.10
N ALA A 183 0.52 -24.75 -4.63
CA ALA A 183 1.28 -23.95 -3.67
C ALA A 183 1.18 -24.60 -2.27
N ARG A 184 2.17 -25.43 -1.92
CA ARG A 184 2.18 -26.31 -0.75
C ARG A 184 1.81 -25.58 0.56
N GLY A 185 0.62 -25.90 1.09
CA GLY A 185 0.10 -25.34 2.35
C GLY A 185 -0.56 -23.96 2.22
N ILE A 186 -0.63 -23.43 0.99
CA ILE A 186 -1.14 -22.09 0.64
C ILE A 186 -2.43 -22.19 -0.16
N CYS A 187 -2.46 -23.00 -1.24
CA CYS A 187 -3.66 -23.30 -2.04
C CYS A 187 -3.43 -24.44 -3.06
N THR A 188 -4.52 -25.02 -3.55
CA THR A 188 -4.58 -25.91 -4.73
C THR A 188 -5.84 -25.53 -5.53
N ASN A 189 -5.76 -25.50 -6.86
CA ASN A 189 -6.89 -25.13 -7.74
C ASN A 189 -7.67 -23.86 -7.29
N GLY A 190 -6.95 -22.78 -6.99
CA GLY A 190 -7.50 -21.49 -6.56
C GLY A 190 -8.09 -21.45 -5.14
N THR A 191 -8.02 -22.54 -4.36
CA THR A 191 -8.65 -22.62 -3.03
C THR A 191 -7.66 -23.11 -1.95
N TYR A 192 -7.69 -22.53 -0.76
CA TYR A 192 -7.14 -23.12 0.46
C TYR A 192 -8.21 -23.91 1.21
N ILE A 193 -7.92 -25.18 1.54
CA ILE A 193 -8.80 -26.04 2.32
C ILE A 193 -8.04 -26.53 3.56
N PRO A 194 -8.43 -26.13 4.79
CA PRO A 194 -7.80 -26.60 6.02
C PRO A 194 -8.22 -28.03 6.34
N LYS A 195 -7.51 -28.68 7.27
CA LYS A 195 -7.80 -30.05 7.69
C LYS A 195 -9.23 -30.22 8.26
N THR A 196 -9.77 -29.16 8.87
CA THR A 196 -11.14 -29.08 9.42
C THR A 196 -12.23 -29.24 8.37
N CYS A 197 -11.94 -28.95 7.08
CA CYS A 197 -12.89 -29.05 5.98
C CYS A 197 -12.74 -30.34 5.14
N ASN A 198 -11.79 -31.22 5.48
CA ASN A 198 -11.53 -32.46 4.75
C ASN A 198 -12.29 -33.69 5.31
N SER A 199 -13.01 -33.54 6.44
CA SER A 199 -13.85 -34.59 7.00
C SER A 199 -15.17 -34.72 6.23
N LYS A 200 -15.63 -35.96 5.99
CA LYS A 200 -16.92 -36.24 5.32
C LYS A 200 -18.06 -35.59 6.11
N GLY A 201 -18.81 -34.69 5.46
CA GLY A 201 -19.90 -33.94 6.09
C GLY A 201 -19.48 -32.65 6.81
N ALA A 202 -18.22 -32.23 6.72
CA ALA A 202 -17.82 -30.90 7.20
C ALA A 202 -18.51 -29.80 6.40
N GLN A 203 -19.27 -28.94 7.10
CA GLN A 203 -19.80 -27.72 6.52
C GLN A 203 -18.78 -26.59 6.72
N CYS A 204 -18.25 -26.08 5.61
CA CYS A 204 -17.26 -25.00 5.62
C CYS A 204 -17.68 -23.84 4.71
N PHE A 205 -17.13 -22.66 5.01
CA PHE A 205 -17.53 -21.37 4.48
C PHE A 205 -16.35 -20.65 3.81
N GLU A 206 -16.58 -19.81 2.82
CA GLU A 206 -15.50 -19.12 2.10
C GLU A 206 -15.17 -17.75 2.70
N LEU A 207 -13.88 -17.56 2.98
CA LEU A 207 -13.24 -16.25 2.92
C LEU A 207 -12.89 -15.97 1.45
N TRP A 208 -13.38 -14.87 0.88
CA TRP A 208 -12.91 -14.40 -0.43
C TRP A 208 -11.62 -13.60 -0.27
N HIS A 209 -10.61 -13.87 -1.09
CA HIS A 209 -9.29 -13.26 -0.98
C HIS A 209 -8.77 -12.84 -2.35
N TYR A 210 -7.90 -11.84 -2.38
CA TYR A 210 -7.33 -11.31 -3.61
C TYR A 210 -6.35 -12.31 -4.21
N ASP A 211 -5.17 -12.45 -3.60
CA ASP A 211 -4.09 -13.29 -4.10
C ASP A 211 -3.27 -13.85 -2.91
N PRO A 212 -2.70 -15.07 -2.97
CA PRO A 212 -1.89 -15.62 -1.87
C PRO A 212 -0.53 -14.93 -1.64
N SER A 213 -0.13 -13.98 -2.51
CA SER A 213 1.00 -13.07 -2.26
C SER A 213 0.69 -12.06 -1.15
N LEU A 214 -0.52 -11.47 -1.14
CA LEU A 214 -0.95 -10.56 -0.07
C LEU A 214 -1.17 -11.32 1.24
N ALA A 215 -0.75 -10.72 2.36
CA ALA A 215 -0.81 -11.34 3.69
C ALA A 215 -0.24 -12.78 3.72
N SER A 216 0.82 -13.02 2.95
CA SER A 216 1.28 -14.34 2.53
C SER A 216 1.34 -15.40 3.63
N ALA A 217 0.51 -16.43 3.49
CA ALA A 217 0.27 -17.55 4.41
C ALA A 217 -0.46 -17.22 5.73
N ILE A 218 -0.59 -15.95 6.13
CA ILE A 218 -1.10 -15.54 7.45
C ILE A 218 -2.48 -16.16 7.71
N TYR A 219 -3.43 -15.98 6.80
CA TYR A 219 -4.81 -16.42 7.04
C TYR A 219 -5.00 -17.94 6.93
N GLN A 220 -4.25 -18.64 6.06
CA GLN A 220 -4.20 -20.11 6.07
C GLN A 220 -3.71 -20.65 7.43
N ARG A 221 -2.67 -20.02 7.99
CA ARG A 221 -2.08 -20.42 9.27
C ARG A 221 -2.95 -20.03 10.48
N LEU A 222 -3.72 -18.94 10.38
CA LEU A 222 -4.71 -18.50 11.38
C LEU A 222 -5.93 -19.44 11.42
N ILE A 223 -6.45 -19.82 10.25
CA ILE A 223 -7.51 -20.83 10.11
C ILE A 223 -7.09 -22.16 10.73
N ASP A 224 -5.88 -22.65 10.43
CA ASP A 224 -5.38 -23.92 10.97
C ASP A 224 -5.16 -23.87 12.49
N GLY A 225 -4.64 -22.77 13.04
CA GLY A 225 -4.37 -22.64 14.48
C GLY A 225 -5.62 -22.41 15.33
N LEU A 226 -6.59 -21.64 14.82
CA LEU A 226 -7.90 -21.46 15.46
C LEU A 226 -8.91 -22.58 15.10
N LYS A 227 -8.53 -23.52 14.22
CA LYS A 227 -9.33 -24.66 13.74
C LYS A 227 -10.68 -24.24 13.14
N LEU A 228 -10.66 -23.21 12.29
CA LEU A 228 -11.88 -22.66 11.72
C LEU A 228 -12.46 -23.56 10.59
N PRO A 229 -13.79 -23.63 10.44
CA PRO A 229 -14.46 -24.25 9.29
C PRO A 229 -14.48 -23.31 8.07
N VAL A 230 -13.33 -22.71 7.74
CA VAL A 230 -13.23 -21.66 6.72
C VAL A 230 -12.21 -22.07 5.65
N THR A 231 -12.62 -22.05 4.38
CA THR A 231 -11.74 -22.14 3.22
C THR A 231 -11.40 -20.74 2.71
N ILE A 232 -10.29 -20.59 1.98
CA ILE A 232 -9.98 -19.32 1.30
C ILE A 232 -10.12 -19.51 -0.21
N ASN A 233 -10.98 -18.74 -0.85
CA ASN A 233 -11.17 -18.70 -2.29
C ASN A 233 -10.40 -17.51 -2.87
N PHE A 234 -9.41 -17.76 -3.74
CA PHE A 234 -8.57 -16.73 -4.34
C PHE A 234 -9.17 -16.25 -5.67
N LEU A 235 -9.45 -14.96 -5.74
CA LEU A 235 -10.19 -14.32 -6.83
C LEU A 235 -9.30 -13.63 -7.86
N GLY A 236 -8.01 -13.47 -7.57
CA GLY A 236 -7.03 -12.81 -8.44
C GLY A 236 -6.93 -11.31 -8.20
N ILE A 237 -5.69 -10.82 -8.06
CA ILE A 237 -5.37 -9.44 -7.64
C ILE A 237 -6.11 -8.34 -8.43
N ASN A 238 -6.35 -8.54 -9.72
CA ASN A 238 -6.94 -7.54 -10.63
C ASN A 238 -8.47 -7.42 -10.57
N GLN A 239 -9.18 -8.42 -10.04
CA GLN A 239 -10.63 -8.58 -10.21
C GLN A 239 -11.38 -8.90 -8.92
N ALA A 240 -10.66 -9.29 -7.86
CA ALA A 240 -11.23 -9.54 -6.54
C ALA A 240 -12.02 -8.34 -5.99
N GLN A 241 -11.50 -7.12 -6.14
CA GLN A 241 -12.17 -5.90 -5.68
C GLN A 241 -13.56 -5.72 -6.30
N ASP A 242 -13.66 -5.86 -7.62
CA ASP A 242 -14.92 -5.68 -8.35
C ASP A 242 -15.91 -6.80 -8.02
N ILE A 243 -15.42 -8.04 -7.85
CA ILE A 243 -16.25 -9.18 -7.43
C ILE A 243 -16.82 -8.97 -6.03
N ILE A 244 -15.99 -8.52 -5.08
CA ILE A 244 -16.41 -8.23 -3.70
C ILE A 244 -17.38 -7.03 -3.69
N GLN A 245 -17.07 -5.95 -4.41
CA GLN A 245 -17.94 -4.77 -4.46
C GLN A 245 -19.30 -5.08 -5.08
N ASN A 246 -19.36 -5.86 -6.16
CA ASN A 246 -20.61 -6.30 -6.74
C ASN A 246 -21.43 -7.18 -5.77
N ALA A 247 -20.77 -7.99 -4.94
CA ALA A 247 -21.45 -8.75 -3.90
C ALA A 247 -22.01 -7.86 -2.77
N ILE A 248 -21.24 -6.86 -2.31
CA ILE A 248 -21.68 -5.86 -1.32
C ILE A 248 -22.89 -5.09 -1.86
N ASN A 249 -22.82 -4.58 -3.10
CA ASN A 249 -23.90 -3.84 -3.77
C ASN A 249 -25.18 -4.70 -3.90
N GLN A 250 -25.03 -6.00 -4.11
CA GLN A 250 -26.15 -6.97 -4.20
C GLN A 250 -26.62 -7.47 -2.82
N LYS A 251 -26.08 -6.95 -1.71
CA LYS A 251 -26.32 -7.42 -0.33
C LYS A 251 -26.14 -8.93 -0.17
N LYS A 252 -25.15 -9.50 -0.85
CA LYS A 252 -24.80 -10.92 -0.74
C LYS A 252 -24.02 -11.20 0.55
N PRO A 253 -24.37 -12.25 1.32
CA PRO A 253 -23.67 -12.62 2.54
C PRO A 253 -22.26 -13.16 2.25
N VAL A 254 -21.29 -12.23 2.25
CA VAL A 254 -19.88 -12.49 1.97
C VAL A 254 -18.99 -12.08 3.13
N MET A 255 -17.89 -12.81 3.29
CA MET A 255 -16.79 -12.50 4.18
C MET A 255 -15.52 -12.48 3.34
N PHE A 256 -14.71 -11.42 3.45
CA PHE A 256 -13.58 -11.21 2.56
C PHE A 256 -12.35 -10.66 3.28
N PHE A 257 -11.17 -10.95 2.74
CA PHE A 257 -9.93 -10.30 3.12
C PHE A 257 -9.87 -8.90 2.50
N GLY A 258 -9.46 -7.92 3.29
CA GLY A 258 -9.19 -6.55 2.86
C GLY A 258 -8.13 -5.88 3.76
N TRP A 259 -7.89 -4.60 3.54
CA TRP A 259 -6.95 -3.80 4.32
C TRP A 259 -7.43 -2.37 4.52
N THR A 260 -6.99 -1.75 5.62
CA THR A 260 -7.09 -0.31 5.85
C THR A 260 -5.70 0.33 5.72
N PRO A 261 -5.58 1.51 5.09
CA PRO A 261 -6.59 2.19 4.28
C PRO A 261 -6.75 1.51 2.91
N SER A 262 -7.96 1.53 2.35
CA SER A 262 -8.24 1.15 0.96
C SER A 262 -9.59 1.71 0.51
N SER A 263 -9.78 1.94 -0.79
CA SER A 263 -11.04 2.48 -1.33
C SER A 263 -12.26 1.61 -0.98
N ILE A 264 -12.12 0.27 -1.07
CA ILE A 264 -13.20 -0.65 -0.73
C ILE A 264 -13.54 -0.67 0.77
N VAL A 265 -12.54 -0.56 1.66
CA VAL A 265 -12.82 -0.55 3.10
C VAL A 265 -13.27 0.82 3.62
N SER A 266 -12.69 1.91 3.11
CA SER A 266 -13.08 3.28 3.50
C SER A 266 -14.39 3.75 2.83
N GLY A 267 -14.78 3.14 1.72
CA GLY A 267 -15.98 3.49 0.94
C GLY A 267 -17.28 2.83 1.38
N ASN A 268 -17.22 1.62 1.95
CA ASN A 268 -18.40 0.82 2.32
C ASN A 268 -18.62 0.77 3.83
N ASP A 269 -19.86 0.48 4.24
CA ASP A 269 -20.19 0.20 5.65
C ASP A 269 -19.88 -1.27 5.99
N LEU A 270 -18.73 -1.49 6.64
CA LEU A 270 -18.12 -2.80 6.89
C LEU A 270 -17.65 -2.94 8.34
N THR A 271 -17.87 -4.11 8.92
CA THR A 271 -17.27 -4.51 10.20
C THR A 271 -16.01 -5.34 9.95
N ARG A 272 -14.89 -4.99 10.61
CA ARG A 272 -13.70 -5.86 10.64
C ARG A 272 -13.88 -6.91 11.73
N VAL A 273 -13.68 -8.19 11.38
CA VAL A 273 -13.63 -9.28 12.37
C VAL A 273 -12.37 -9.12 13.22
N MET A 274 -12.53 -9.10 14.54
CA MET A 274 -11.46 -9.03 15.52
C MET A 274 -10.98 -10.42 15.92
N PHE A 275 -9.68 -10.67 15.78
CA PHE A 275 -8.99 -11.84 16.34
C PHE A 275 -8.23 -11.46 17.63
N PRO A 276 -7.70 -12.43 18.40
CA PRO A 276 -6.93 -12.12 19.61
C PRO A 276 -5.68 -11.29 19.29
N MET A 277 -5.30 -10.35 20.17
CA MET A 277 -4.19 -9.41 19.95
C MET A 277 -2.88 -10.10 19.50
N ASN A 278 -2.17 -9.47 18.56
CA ASN A 278 -0.97 -10.01 17.91
C ASN A 278 0.07 -10.62 18.88
N ASN A 279 0.52 -11.83 18.59
CA ASN A 279 1.69 -12.42 19.23
C ASN A 279 2.89 -12.42 18.27
N ALA A 280 3.80 -11.48 18.45
CA ALA A 280 5.00 -11.33 17.62
C ALA A 280 5.87 -12.61 17.54
N GLN A 281 5.85 -13.50 18.55
CA GLN A 281 6.58 -14.76 18.48
C GLN A 281 5.99 -15.72 17.43
N GLN A 282 4.66 -15.77 17.29
CA GLN A 282 3.99 -16.57 16.25
C GLN A 282 4.37 -16.06 14.85
N TYR A 283 4.36 -14.75 14.64
CA TYR A 283 4.75 -14.13 13.36
C TYR A 283 6.26 -14.24 13.08
N ASN A 284 7.12 -14.25 14.11
CA ASN A 284 8.55 -14.57 13.98
C ASN A 284 8.79 -16.02 13.58
N ALA A 285 7.97 -16.97 14.06
CA ALA A 285 8.01 -18.37 13.62
C ALA A 285 7.44 -18.55 12.21
N LEU A 286 6.38 -17.81 11.84
CA LEU A 286 5.78 -17.82 10.50
C LEU A 286 6.80 -17.41 9.43
N ARG A 287 7.57 -16.34 9.67
CA ARG A 287 8.62 -15.88 8.75
C ARG A 287 9.73 -16.92 8.52
N LYS A 288 9.91 -17.88 9.43
CA LYS A 288 10.84 -19.02 9.27
C LYS A 288 10.20 -20.24 8.59
N ASN A 289 8.89 -20.44 8.75
CA ASN A 289 8.16 -21.53 8.11
C ASN A 289 6.68 -21.16 7.85
N LYS A 290 6.41 -20.63 6.66
CA LYS A 290 5.05 -20.30 6.18
C LYS A 290 4.13 -21.52 6.00
N THR A 291 4.68 -22.74 5.91
CA THR A 291 3.91 -23.94 5.49
C THR A 291 3.28 -24.72 6.65
N SER A 292 3.78 -24.58 7.88
CA SER A 292 3.27 -25.34 9.03
C SER A 292 3.22 -24.59 10.37
N THR A 293 3.76 -23.38 10.50
CA THR A 293 3.58 -22.59 11.74
C THR A 293 2.12 -22.14 11.85
N MET A 294 1.42 -22.52 12.91
CA MET A 294 0.05 -22.06 13.18
C MET A 294 0.03 -20.67 13.83
N LEU A 295 -1.01 -19.89 13.54
CA LEU A 295 -1.29 -18.61 14.22
C LEU A 295 -2.60 -18.71 15.00
N THR A 296 -2.69 -17.98 16.11
CA THR A 296 -3.93 -17.84 16.90
C THR A 296 -4.22 -16.38 17.24
N THR A 297 -3.57 -15.44 16.55
CA THR A 297 -3.57 -14.00 16.84
C THR A 297 -3.58 -13.18 15.56
N ASP A 298 -4.16 -11.98 15.65
CA ASP A 298 -4.34 -11.04 14.56
C ASP A 298 -3.01 -10.44 14.06
N THR A 299 -3.02 -9.79 12.90
CA THR A 299 -1.89 -8.99 12.42
C THR A 299 -1.70 -7.75 13.28
N ALA A 300 -0.46 -7.40 13.60
CA ALA A 300 -0.16 -6.07 14.15
C ALA A 300 -0.31 -5.01 13.03
N PRO A 301 -0.83 -3.81 13.34
CA PRO A 301 -0.77 -2.68 12.42
C PRO A 301 0.68 -2.39 12.00
N THR A 302 0.88 -2.25 10.70
CA THR A 302 2.18 -1.99 10.07
C THR A 302 2.34 -0.50 9.84
N GLN A 303 3.38 0.10 10.41
CA GLN A 303 3.75 1.48 10.06
C GLN A 303 4.25 1.50 8.62
N ILE A 304 3.51 2.17 7.72
CA ILE A 304 3.94 2.33 6.33
C ILE A 304 5.19 3.21 6.29
N LYS A 305 6.21 2.75 5.56
CA LYS A 305 7.51 3.43 5.45
C LYS A 305 7.69 4.06 4.09
N LYS A 306 8.58 5.06 4.06
CA LYS A 306 9.10 5.69 2.84
C LYS A 306 10.58 5.33 2.71
N ILE A 307 11.04 5.08 1.48
CA ILE A 307 12.44 4.81 1.16
C ILE A 307 12.89 5.62 -0.05
N ALA A 308 14.19 5.89 -0.12
CA ALA A 308 14.86 6.58 -1.20
C ALA A 308 16.06 5.77 -1.72
N SER A 309 16.41 5.98 -2.99
CA SER A 309 17.71 5.55 -3.52
C SER A 309 18.84 6.41 -2.94
N THR A 310 20.06 5.89 -2.90
CA THR A 310 21.22 6.67 -2.45
C THR A 310 21.54 7.82 -3.40
N GLN A 311 21.31 7.63 -4.70
CA GLN A 311 21.47 8.67 -5.71
C GLN A 311 20.48 9.82 -5.52
N PHE A 312 19.21 9.55 -5.15
CA PHE A 312 18.25 10.62 -4.83
C PHE A 312 18.76 11.52 -3.70
N MET A 313 19.30 10.93 -2.63
CA MET A 313 19.83 11.69 -1.50
C MET A 313 21.05 12.54 -1.86
N SER A 314 21.81 12.14 -2.89
CA SER A 314 22.96 12.90 -3.42
C SER A 314 22.56 14.00 -4.41
N ASP A 315 21.55 13.75 -5.24
CA ASP A 315 21.11 14.69 -6.29
C ASP A 315 20.14 15.77 -5.74
N PHE A 316 19.38 15.42 -4.70
CA PHE A 316 18.34 16.27 -4.11
C PHE A 316 18.48 16.42 -2.58
N PRO A 317 19.68 16.79 -2.05
CA PRO A 317 19.89 16.95 -0.60
C PRO A 317 18.95 18.01 0.00
N ASP A 318 18.57 19.02 -0.79
CA ASP A 318 17.60 20.06 -0.42
C ASP A 318 16.18 19.51 -0.16
N LEU A 319 15.80 18.39 -0.79
CA LEU A 319 14.51 17.73 -0.60
C LEU A 319 14.51 16.74 0.57
N ASN A 320 15.67 16.41 1.15
CA ASN A 320 15.81 15.51 2.30
C ASN A 320 14.89 15.91 3.47
N GLY A 321 14.81 17.22 3.77
CA GLY A 321 13.92 17.75 4.81
C GLY A 321 12.45 17.48 4.50
N PHE A 322 12.01 17.79 3.27
CA PHE A 322 10.65 17.59 2.79
C PHE A 322 10.24 16.11 2.80
N VAL A 323 11.04 15.23 2.17
CA VAL A 323 10.66 13.81 2.01
C VAL A 323 10.62 13.06 3.34
N ASN A 324 11.41 13.46 4.34
CA ASN A 324 11.30 12.92 5.71
C ASN A 324 10.05 13.44 6.43
N GLN A 325 9.76 14.74 6.34
CA GLN A 325 8.71 15.40 7.13
C GLN A 325 7.29 15.19 6.59
N ILE A 326 7.11 15.01 5.27
CA ILE A 326 5.77 14.77 4.69
C ILE A 326 5.10 13.55 5.32
N ARG A 327 3.90 13.75 5.87
CA ARG A 327 3.06 12.71 6.47
C ARG A 327 1.60 12.95 6.12
N ILE A 328 0.86 11.86 6.02
CA ILE A 328 -0.59 11.82 5.82
C ILE A 328 -1.17 11.04 7.02
N GLY A 329 -2.11 11.63 7.76
CA GLY A 329 -2.74 10.95 8.90
C GLY A 329 -3.68 9.82 8.48
N ASP A 330 -4.01 8.91 9.39
CA ASP A 330 -4.97 7.82 9.13
C ASP A 330 -6.35 8.36 8.69
N ASP A 331 -6.82 9.45 9.30
CA ASP A 331 -8.07 10.14 8.91
C ASP A 331 -7.99 10.79 7.53
N ASP A 332 -6.89 11.50 7.24
CA ASP A 332 -6.63 12.16 5.95
C ASP A 332 -6.61 11.12 4.81
N MET A 333 -5.90 10.00 5.01
CA MET A 333 -5.82 8.92 4.02
C MET A 333 -7.14 8.17 3.87
N THR A 334 -7.86 7.91 4.97
CA THR A 334 -9.20 7.31 4.95
C THR A 334 -10.20 8.21 4.19
N THR A 335 -10.10 9.53 4.35
CA THR A 335 -10.92 10.50 3.63
C THR A 335 -10.64 10.49 2.12
N MET A 336 -9.36 10.44 1.70
CA MET A 336 -9.00 10.30 0.29
C MET A 336 -9.49 8.98 -0.33
N MET A 337 -9.28 7.86 0.35
CA MET A 337 -9.76 6.55 -0.11
C MET A 337 -11.30 6.49 -0.21
N LYS A 338 -12.00 7.17 0.70
CA LYS A 338 -13.45 7.31 0.67
C LYS A 338 -13.94 8.22 -0.46
N SER A 339 -13.27 9.34 -0.75
CA SER A 339 -13.67 10.24 -1.83
C SER A 339 -13.44 9.62 -3.22
N MET A 340 -12.37 8.82 -3.38
CA MET A 340 -12.19 7.95 -4.56
C MET A 340 -13.42 7.07 -4.80
N PHE A 341 -13.91 6.39 -3.74
CA PHE A 341 -15.06 5.49 -3.84
C PHE A 341 -16.39 6.23 -4.09
N VAL A 342 -16.71 7.22 -3.26
CA VAL A 342 -18.02 7.91 -3.29
C VAL A 342 -18.19 8.76 -4.54
N ASN A 343 -17.13 9.42 -5.00
CA ASN A 343 -17.20 10.36 -6.12
C ASN A 343 -16.74 9.75 -7.45
N ASN A 344 -16.40 8.45 -7.48
CA ASN A 344 -15.70 7.77 -8.59
C ASN A 344 -14.45 8.54 -9.05
N TRP A 345 -13.69 9.07 -8.07
CA TRP A 345 -12.49 9.87 -8.31
C TRP A 345 -11.25 8.98 -8.49
N THR A 346 -10.39 9.38 -9.41
CA THR A 346 -9.02 8.86 -9.50
C THR A 346 -8.22 9.21 -8.23
N PRO A 347 -7.16 8.44 -7.87
CA PRO A 347 -6.29 8.77 -6.74
C PRO A 347 -5.72 10.20 -6.84
N ALA A 348 -5.41 10.59 -8.07
CA ALA A 348 -5.06 11.94 -8.51
C ALA A 348 -6.02 13.04 -8.02
N GLN A 349 -7.32 12.88 -8.29
CA GLN A 349 -8.34 13.87 -7.92
C GLN A 349 -8.52 13.93 -6.39
N ALA A 350 -8.55 12.78 -5.72
CA ALA A 350 -8.68 12.71 -4.26
C ALA A 350 -7.46 13.32 -3.53
N ALA A 351 -6.23 13.05 -4.00
CA ALA A 351 -5.03 13.67 -3.47
C ALA A 351 -5.02 15.19 -3.70
N CYS A 352 -5.52 15.66 -4.84
CA CYS A 352 -5.63 17.09 -5.10
C CYS A 352 -6.66 17.80 -4.22
N ASP A 353 -7.85 17.22 -4.05
CA ASP A 353 -8.89 17.73 -3.16
C ASP A 353 -8.38 17.79 -1.71
N TRP A 354 -7.69 16.74 -1.26
CA TRP A 354 -7.05 16.74 0.06
C TRP A 354 -6.00 17.83 0.23
N ILE A 355 -5.12 18.04 -0.77
CA ILE A 355 -4.14 19.13 -0.71
C ILE A 355 -4.85 20.49 -0.66
N ASN A 356 -5.82 20.73 -1.54
CA ASN A 356 -6.53 22.02 -1.56
C ASN A 356 -7.33 22.28 -0.28
N THR A 357 -8.04 21.28 0.27
CA THR A 357 -8.78 21.44 1.54
C THR A 357 -7.85 21.58 2.74
N THR A 358 -6.73 20.83 2.78
CA THR A 358 -5.80 20.85 3.91
C THR A 358 -4.92 22.10 3.95
N PHE A 359 -4.40 22.57 2.80
CA PHE A 359 -3.49 23.72 2.75
C PHE A 359 -4.19 25.07 2.52
N ASN A 360 -5.45 25.10 2.05
CA ASN A 360 -6.18 26.37 1.89
C ASN A 360 -7.10 26.73 3.08
N SER A 361 -7.35 25.80 4.03
CA SER A 361 -8.17 26.06 5.22
C SER A 361 -7.45 26.98 6.23
N PRO A 362 -7.98 28.18 6.56
CA PRO A 362 -7.34 29.09 7.53
C PRO A 362 -7.17 28.50 8.94
N GLN A 363 -7.89 27.43 9.29
CA GLN A 363 -7.74 26.74 10.58
C GLN A 363 -6.60 25.69 10.59
N LYS A 364 -6.19 25.18 9.40
CA LYS A 364 -4.99 24.34 9.24
C LYS A 364 -3.74 25.15 8.85
N GLN A 365 -3.88 26.40 8.40
CA GLN A 365 -2.75 27.30 8.13
C GLN A 365 -1.92 27.54 9.42
N GLY A 366 -0.78 26.85 9.54
CA GLY A 366 0.10 26.86 10.72
C GLY A 366 0.10 25.56 11.55
N LYS A 367 -0.74 24.57 11.21
CA LYS A 367 -0.73 23.21 11.77
C LYS A 367 -0.64 22.19 10.64
N LEU A 368 0.55 21.62 10.45
CA LEU A 368 0.77 20.52 9.52
C LEU A 368 0.01 19.25 9.96
N PRO A 369 -0.35 18.35 9.02
CA PRO A 369 -0.75 16.98 9.35
C PRO A 369 0.39 16.27 10.10
N GLY A 370 0.23 16.11 11.41
CA GLY A 370 1.34 15.82 12.34
C GLY A 370 1.73 17.09 13.09
N GLY A 371 1.21 17.23 14.31
CA GLY A 371 1.21 18.49 15.07
C GLY A 371 2.57 18.95 15.61
N TYR A 372 3.34 19.64 14.76
CA TYR A 372 4.35 20.60 15.18
C TYR A 372 4.08 21.96 14.52
N GLY A 373 4.16 23.04 15.30
CA GLY A 373 3.87 24.39 14.84
C GLY A 373 4.97 24.91 13.91
N GLY A 374 4.68 24.92 12.61
CA GLY A 374 5.56 25.45 11.58
C GLY A 374 4.72 25.91 10.39
N GLY A 375 4.81 27.21 10.07
CA GLY A 375 4.13 27.78 8.91
C GLY A 375 4.72 27.32 7.58
N TYR A 376 4.10 27.74 6.48
CA TYR A 376 4.46 27.39 5.09
C TYR A 376 5.95 27.55 4.75
N ASN A 377 6.63 28.49 5.40
CA ASN A 377 8.07 28.73 5.26
C ASN A 377 8.95 27.50 5.56
N ASN A 378 8.44 26.49 6.28
CA ASN A 378 9.16 25.24 6.57
C ASN A 378 9.04 24.17 5.46
N TRP A 379 8.18 24.37 4.45
CA TRP A 379 8.00 23.44 3.32
C TRP A 379 8.73 23.87 2.05
N LEU A 380 9.14 25.14 1.98
CA LEU A 380 10.14 25.59 1.01
C LEU A 380 11.51 25.08 1.45
N PRO A 381 12.39 24.63 0.53
CA PRO A 381 13.78 24.37 0.86
C PRO A 381 14.41 25.65 1.40
N ILE A 382 14.82 25.66 2.66
CA ILE A 382 15.62 26.77 3.21
C ILE A 382 16.96 26.72 2.45
N PRO A 383 17.32 27.74 1.66
CA PRO A 383 18.56 27.69 0.89
C PRO A 383 19.74 27.53 1.86
N PRO A 384 20.69 26.62 1.57
CA PRO A 384 21.79 26.34 2.48
C PRO A 384 22.56 27.63 2.77
N LYS A 385 22.64 28.00 4.06
CA LYS A 385 23.48 29.13 4.48
C LYS A 385 24.91 28.84 4.06
N SER A 386 25.53 29.79 3.36
CA SER A 386 26.96 29.71 3.06
C SER A 386 27.75 29.70 4.37
N GLU A 387 28.51 28.62 4.60
CA GLU A 387 29.60 28.65 5.58
C GLU A 387 30.67 29.61 5.07
N SER A 388 30.56 30.88 5.46
CA SER A 388 31.63 31.84 5.29
C SER A 388 32.81 31.44 6.18
N LYS A 389 33.68 30.56 5.67
CA LYS A 389 34.98 30.25 6.27
C LYS A 389 35.87 31.48 6.19
N SER A 390 35.68 32.39 7.15
CA SER A 390 36.58 33.50 7.41
C SER A 390 37.95 32.95 7.80
N ARG A 391 38.83 32.83 6.81
CA ARG A 391 40.28 32.78 7.07
C ARG A 391 40.64 34.12 7.70
N HIS A 392 40.90 34.12 8.99
CA HIS A 392 41.78 35.12 9.56
C HIS A 392 43.24 34.69 9.30
N VAL A 393 44.08 35.70 9.12
CA VAL A 393 45.53 35.59 8.85
C VAL A 393 46.26 35.51 10.19
#